data_AF-A0A365YUR0-F1
#
_entry.id   AF-A0A365YUR0-F1
#
_cell.length_a   1.000
_cell.length_b   1.000
_cell.length_c   1.000
_cell.angle_alpha   90.00
_cell.angle_beta   90.00
_cell.angle_gamma   90.00
#
_symmetry.space_group_name_H-M   'P 1'
#
loop_
_entity.id
_entity.type
_entity.pdbx_description
1 polymer ?
#
loop_
_entity_poly.entity_id
_entity_poly.type
_entity_poly.pdbx_seq_one_letter_code
_entity_poly.pdbx_strand_id
1 'polypeptide(L)'
;MRKYFLLLLSACVLPTLASCSSGPTQQQRVQEQLSIMRGKTIACKQQFPPIKGNFERRATCEASAMYEAGANAGISYDAINELAGTMKRLGAELDQGTISREDARNQLNEAVHKAYAHAASDAQAQNLELREHQEHCTSMPLADGLVTTDCSP
;
A
#
# COMPACT_ATOMS: atom_id res chain seq x y z
N MET A 1 -37.08 -29.70 -54.44
CA MET A 1 -35.88 -29.55 -55.30
C MET A 1 -35.04 -28.39 -54.80
N ARG A 2 -33.84 -28.72 -54.28
CA ARG A 2 -32.60 -27.94 -54.08
C ARG A 2 -32.61 -26.45 -53.68
N LYS A 3 -32.09 -26.25 -52.46
CA LYS A 3 -30.97 -25.37 -52.05
C LYS A 3 -31.23 -23.87 -51.90
N TYR A 4 -31.53 -23.48 -50.67
CA TYR A 4 -31.00 -22.26 -50.04
C TYR A 4 -30.10 -22.72 -48.89
N PHE A 5 -28.84 -22.27 -48.84
CA PHE A 5 -28.12 -21.90 -47.62
C PHE A 5 -26.67 -21.50 -47.94
N LEU A 6 -26.17 -20.55 -47.14
CA LEU A 6 -24.78 -20.12 -46.94
C LEU A 6 -24.30 -18.90 -47.74
N LEU A 7 -24.72 -17.74 -47.24
CA LEU A 7 -23.85 -16.59 -47.02
C LEU A 7 -22.69 -17.01 -46.10
N LEU A 8 -21.45 -17.00 -46.61
CA LEU A 8 -20.24 -17.07 -45.81
C LEU A 8 -19.62 -15.68 -45.74
N LEU A 9 -19.60 -15.18 -44.51
CA LEU A 9 -19.12 -13.88 -44.09
C LEU A 9 -17.64 -13.67 -44.43
N SER A 10 -17.42 -12.51 -45.05
CA SER A 10 -16.15 -11.84 -45.26
C SER A 10 -15.37 -11.68 -43.95
N ALA A 11 -14.08 -11.98 -44.06
CA ALA A 11 -12.95 -11.59 -43.23
C ALA A 11 -13.23 -10.58 -42.09
N CYS A 12 -13.11 -11.06 -40.85
CA CYS A 12 -12.60 -10.28 -39.72
C CYS A 12 -11.28 -10.92 -39.30
N VAL A 13 -10.21 -10.62 -40.04
CA VAL A 13 -8.84 -10.84 -39.55
C VAL A 13 -8.46 -9.57 -38.81
N LEU A 14 -8.86 -9.48 -37.54
CA LEU A 14 -8.26 -8.55 -36.60
C LEU A 14 -7.09 -9.27 -35.92
N PRO A 15 -5.87 -8.72 -35.94
CA PRO A 15 -4.76 -9.32 -35.22
C PRO A 15 -5.05 -9.18 -33.72
N THR A 16 -5.28 -10.31 -33.06
CA THR A 16 -5.25 -10.42 -31.60
C THR A 16 -3.82 -10.22 -31.13
N LEU A 17 -3.41 -8.96 -31.01
CA LEU A 17 -2.20 -8.54 -30.33
C LEU A 17 -2.57 -7.61 -29.18
N ALA A 18 -3.08 -8.21 -28.11
CA ALA A 18 -3.06 -7.61 -26.78
C ALA A 18 -3.06 -8.72 -25.72
N SER A 19 -2.05 -9.57 -25.76
CA SER A 19 -1.61 -10.30 -24.58
C SER A 19 -0.22 -9.79 -24.25
N CYS A 20 -0.13 -8.73 -23.45
CA CYS A 20 1.09 -8.28 -22.79
C CYS A 20 0.71 -7.43 -21.56
N SER A 21 0.88 -8.01 -20.37
CA SER A 21 1.07 -7.33 -19.09
C SER A 21 -0.10 -6.48 -18.55
N SER A 22 -1.19 -7.12 -18.11
CA SER A 22 -1.98 -6.58 -17.00
C SER A 22 -1.33 -7.02 -15.68
N GLY A 23 -0.17 -6.42 -15.35
CA GLY A 23 0.35 -6.52 -13.98
C GLY A 23 -0.70 -5.95 -13.01
N PRO A 24 -0.74 -6.43 -11.75
CA PRO A 24 -1.73 -5.94 -10.80
C PRO A 24 -1.63 -4.41 -10.69
N THR A 25 -2.79 -3.75 -10.78
CA THR A 25 -2.85 -2.30 -10.61
C THR A 25 -2.23 -1.94 -9.26
N GLN A 26 -1.70 -0.74 -9.12
CA GLN A 26 -1.12 -0.29 -7.83
C GLN A 26 -2.10 -0.51 -6.67
N GLN A 27 -3.40 -0.30 -6.93
CA GLN A 27 -4.47 -0.55 -5.99
C GLN A 27 -4.66 -2.04 -5.63
N GLN A 28 -4.53 -2.96 -6.60
CA GLN A 28 -4.53 -4.40 -6.33
C GLN A 28 -3.31 -4.82 -5.50
N ARG A 29 -2.13 -4.28 -5.79
CA ARG A 29 -0.92 -4.55 -4.98
C ARG A 29 -1.06 -4.06 -3.55
N VAL A 30 -1.57 -2.85 -3.34
CA VAL A 30 -1.85 -2.31 -2.00
C VAL A 30 -2.86 -3.20 -1.26
N GLN A 31 -3.95 -3.61 -1.94
CA GLN A 31 -4.97 -4.47 -1.34
C GLN A 31 -4.42 -5.85 -0.94
N GLU A 32 -3.56 -6.44 -1.77
CA GLU A 32 -2.87 -7.69 -1.47
C GLU A 32 -1.96 -7.55 -0.24
N GLN A 33 -1.14 -6.49 -0.18
CA GLN A 33 -0.25 -6.23 0.96
C GLN A 33 -1.03 -6.00 2.26
N LEU A 34 -2.14 -5.25 2.21
CA LEU A 34 -3.03 -5.09 3.37
C LEU A 34 -3.64 -6.43 3.83
N SER A 35 -3.96 -7.33 2.90
CA SER A 35 -4.45 -8.68 3.23
C SER A 35 -3.38 -9.52 3.94
N ILE A 36 -2.13 -9.45 3.45
CA ILE A 36 -0.98 -10.14 4.04
C ILE A 36 -0.70 -9.58 5.45
N MET A 37 -0.72 -8.25 5.60
CA MET A 37 -0.57 -7.58 6.89
C MET A 37 -1.62 -8.06 7.89
N ARG A 38 -2.89 -8.12 7.48
CA ARG A 38 -3.99 -8.61 8.31
C ARG A 38 -3.77 -10.07 8.70
N GLY A 39 -3.36 -10.93 7.76
CA GLY A 39 -3.06 -12.34 8.03
C GLY A 39 -1.95 -12.51 9.06
N LYS A 40 -0.82 -11.81 8.88
CA LYS A 40 0.30 -11.82 9.83
C LYS A 40 -0.10 -11.29 11.21
N THR A 41 -0.86 -10.19 11.24
CA THR A 41 -1.40 -9.62 12.49
C THR A 41 -2.28 -10.64 13.21
N ILE A 42 -3.17 -11.36 12.51
CA ILE A 42 -3.99 -12.42 13.11
C ILE A 42 -3.12 -13.53 13.69
N ALA A 43 -2.09 -13.97 12.96
CA ALA A 43 -1.15 -14.99 13.44
C ALA A 43 -0.42 -14.54 14.72
N CYS A 44 0.02 -13.28 14.80
CA CYS A 44 0.62 -12.71 16.01
C CYS A 44 -0.34 -12.75 17.21
N LYS A 45 -1.63 -12.44 16.99
CA LYS A 45 -2.65 -12.48 18.04
C LYS A 45 -2.96 -13.89 18.54
N GLN A 46 -2.86 -14.88 17.65
CA GLN A 46 -3.02 -16.30 17.98
C GLN A 46 -1.80 -16.82 18.77
N GLN A 47 -0.59 -16.47 18.33
CA GLN A 47 0.66 -16.87 18.99
C GLN A 47 0.83 -16.20 20.37
N PHE A 48 0.40 -14.94 20.49
CA PHE A 48 0.53 -14.14 21.69
C PHE A 48 -0.85 -13.64 22.15
N PRO A 49 -1.60 -14.44 22.93
CA PRO A 49 -2.91 -14.06 23.43
C PRO A 49 -2.83 -12.82 24.36
N PRO A 50 -3.93 -12.07 24.54
CA PRO A 50 -3.97 -10.79 25.29
C PRO A 50 -3.93 -10.99 26.81
N ILE A 51 -2.85 -11.62 27.28
CA ILE A 51 -2.53 -11.90 28.68
C ILE A 51 -1.24 -11.17 29.07
N LYS A 52 -1.12 -10.81 30.35
CA LYS A 52 0.09 -10.19 30.89
C LYS A 52 1.29 -11.11 30.67
N GLY A 53 2.43 -10.54 30.27
CA GLY A 53 3.64 -11.24 29.85
C GLY A 53 3.73 -11.54 28.35
N ASN A 54 2.69 -11.23 27.58
CA ASN A 54 2.65 -11.43 26.13
C ASN A 54 2.44 -10.14 25.32
N PHE A 55 2.11 -9.02 25.95
CA PHE A 55 1.72 -7.81 25.23
C PHE A 55 2.89 -7.23 24.43
N GLU A 56 4.11 -7.19 24.96
CA GLU A 56 5.29 -6.72 24.25
C GLU A 56 5.66 -7.63 23.08
N ARG A 57 5.61 -8.95 23.29
CA ARG A 57 5.92 -9.94 22.22
C ARG A 57 4.90 -9.85 21.09
N ARG A 58 3.62 -9.70 21.45
CA ARG A 58 2.54 -9.48 20.50
C ARG A 58 2.76 -8.20 19.71
N ALA A 59 3.02 -7.09 20.40
CA ALA A 59 3.26 -5.80 19.77
C ALA A 59 4.48 -5.83 18.84
N THR A 60 5.54 -6.53 19.22
CA THR A 60 6.72 -6.73 18.39
C THR A 60 6.40 -7.51 17.12
N CYS A 61 5.63 -8.59 17.23
CA CYS A 61 5.20 -9.38 16.07
C CYS A 61 4.29 -8.56 15.14
N GLU A 62 3.28 -7.87 15.70
CA GLU A 62 2.37 -7.02 14.92
C GLU A 62 3.13 -5.86 14.23
N ALA A 63 4.10 -5.25 14.92
CA ALA A 63 4.97 -4.24 14.34
C ALA A 63 5.77 -4.76 13.15
N SER A 64 6.44 -5.92 13.28
CA SER A 64 7.21 -6.52 12.16
C SER A 64 6.33 -6.80 10.93
N ALA A 65 5.08 -7.23 11.16
CA ALA A 65 4.12 -7.41 10.08
C ALA A 65 3.74 -6.08 9.38
N MET A 66 3.64 -4.99 10.14
CA MET A 66 3.38 -3.65 9.59
C MET A 66 4.57 -3.13 8.78
N TYR A 67 5.81 -3.39 9.19
CA TYR A 67 7.00 -3.04 8.42
C TYR A 67 7.02 -3.69 7.04
N GLU A 68 6.89 -5.01 7.00
CA GLU A 68 7.01 -5.75 5.74
C GLU A 68 5.89 -5.39 4.75
N ALA A 69 4.65 -5.31 5.22
CA ALA A 69 3.52 -5.06 4.35
C ALA A 69 3.25 -3.57 4.10
N GLY A 70 3.53 -2.70 5.08
CA GLY A 70 3.37 -1.25 4.96
C GLY A 70 4.36 -0.63 3.99
N ALA A 71 5.62 -1.09 4.03
CA ALA A 71 6.63 -0.71 3.04
C ALA A 71 6.19 -1.04 1.60
N ASN A 72 5.69 -2.26 1.39
CA ASN A 72 5.22 -2.69 0.08
C ASN A 72 3.91 -2.00 -0.37
N ALA A 73 3.15 -1.44 0.58
CA ALA A 73 1.95 -0.65 0.31
C ALA A 73 2.25 0.84 0.08
N GLY A 74 3.52 1.28 0.15
CA GLY A 74 3.91 2.67 -0.01
C GLY A 74 3.58 3.57 1.18
N ILE A 75 3.36 2.98 2.37
CA ILE A 75 3.21 3.74 3.61
C ILE A 75 4.59 4.26 4.03
N SER A 76 4.66 5.52 4.44
CA SER A 76 5.89 6.16 4.93
C SER A 76 6.56 5.31 6.02
N TYR A 77 7.86 5.04 5.83
CA TYR A 77 8.66 4.29 6.80
C TYR A 77 8.71 4.97 8.16
N ASP A 78 8.71 6.30 8.20
CA ASP A 78 8.73 7.06 9.45
C ASP A 78 7.42 6.90 10.22
N ALA A 79 6.29 6.93 9.53
CA ALA A 79 4.98 6.67 10.12
C ALA A 79 4.87 5.24 10.67
N ILE A 80 5.41 4.25 9.94
CA ILE A 80 5.47 2.86 10.41
C ILE A 80 6.39 2.73 11.64
N ASN A 81 7.56 3.38 11.62
CA ASN A 81 8.53 3.36 12.71
C ASN A 81 7.91 3.88 14.01
N GLU A 82 7.25 5.03 13.94
CA GLU A 82 6.65 5.68 15.10
C GLU A 82 5.52 4.84 15.70
N LEU A 83 4.64 4.31 14.84
CA LEU A 83 3.55 3.45 15.28
C LEU A 83 4.08 2.16 15.91
N ALA A 84 5.04 1.49 15.26
CA ALA A 84 5.67 0.28 15.76
C ALA A 84 6.37 0.48 17.10
N GLY A 85 7.10 1.60 17.26
CA GLY A 85 7.75 1.97 18.52
C GLY A 85 6.72 2.17 19.64
N THR A 86 5.62 2.86 19.34
CA THR A 86 4.54 3.08 20.30
C THR A 86 3.87 1.77 20.71
N MET A 87 3.57 0.87 19.75
CA MET A 87 3.00 -0.44 20.05
C MET A 87 3.88 -1.25 21.00
N LYS A 88 5.20 -1.30 20.74
CA LYS A 88 6.16 -2.03 21.60
C LYS A 88 6.22 -1.45 23.00
N ARG A 89 6.32 -0.12 23.12
CA ARG A 89 6.33 0.59 24.42
C ARG A 89 5.07 0.27 25.22
N LEU A 90 3.89 0.46 24.63
CA LEU A 90 2.61 0.17 25.29
C LEU A 90 2.47 -1.30 25.67
N GLY A 91 2.97 -2.21 24.83
CA GLY A 91 3.02 -3.63 25.15
C GLY A 91 3.86 -3.92 26.40
N ALA A 92 5.06 -3.33 26.49
CA ALA A 92 5.92 -3.47 27.66
C ALA A 92 5.29 -2.86 28.92
N GLU A 93 4.67 -1.69 28.82
CA GLU A 93 3.98 -1.04 29.93
C GLU A 93 2.77 -1.86 30.43
N LEU A 94 2.02 -2.49 29.52
CA LEU A 94 0.94 -3.41 29.87
C LEU A 94 1.46 -4.67 30.57
N ASP A 95 2.60 -5.20 30.10
CA ASP A 95 3.26 -6.36 30.73
C ASP A 95 3.83 -6.02 32.12
N GLN A 96 4.30 -4.79 32.33
CA GLN A 96 4.76 -4.29 33.63
C GLN A 96 3.57 -3.93 34.55
N GLY A 97 2.41 -3.61 33.97
CA GLY A 97 1.25 -3.12 34.70
C GLY A 97 1.37 -1.64 35.09
N THR A 98 2.19 -0.88 34.36
CA THR A 98 2.40 0.56 34.55
C THR A 98 1.37 1.42 33.80
N ILE A 99 0.59 0.80 32.91
CA ILE A 99 -0.52 1.43 32.18
C ILE A 99 -1.77 0.54 32.22
N SER A 100 -2.95 1.15 32.21
CA SER A 100 -4.21 0.43 32.04
C SER A 100 -4.42 0.03 30.57
N ARG A 101 -5.25 -0.99 30.31
CA ARG A 101 -5.62 -1.36 28.93
C ARG A 101 -6.36 -0.24 28.20
N GLU A 102 -7.14 0.53 28.93
CA GLU A 102 -7.92 1.63 28.37
C GLU A 102 -7.00 2.77 27.93
N ASP A 103 -6.06 3.17 28.79
CA ASP A 103 -5.09 4.23 28.48
C ASP A 103 -4.16 3.79 27.34
N ALA A 104 -3.70 2.54 27.35
CA ALA A 104 -2.91 2.00 26.25
C ALA A 104 -3.68 2.01 24.94
N ARG A 105 -4.99 1.71 24.96
CA ARG A 105 -5.84 1.79 23.76
C ARG A 105 -5.97 3.23 23.26
N ASN A 106 -6.16 4.18 24.16
CA ASN A 106 -6.30 5.60 23.81
C ASN A 106 -5.01 6.13 23.17
N GLN A 107 -3.85 5.87 23.78
CA GLN A 107 -2.55 6.25 23.22
C GLN A 107 -2.25 5.55 21.89
N LEU A 108 -2.60 4.27 21.75
CA LEU A 108 -2.43 3.56 20.49
C LEU A 108 -3.30 4.17 19.37
N ASN A 109 -4.55 4.52 19.67
CA ASN A 109 -5.44 5.15 18.69
C ASN A 109 -4.91 6.51 18.23
N GLU A 110 -4.38 7.31 19.16
CA GLU A 110 -3.73 8.58 18.84
C GLU A 110 -2.50 8.38 17.94
N ALA A 111 -1.64 7.43 18.28
CA ALA A 111 -0.46 7.10 17.46
C ALA A 111 -0.84 6.60 16.06
N VAL A 112 -1.90 5.82 15.94
CA VAL A 112 -2.44 5.39 14.64
C VAL A 112 -2.93 6.60 13.84
N HIS A 113 -3.71 7.51 14.44
CA HIS A 113 -4.17 8.72 13.76
C HIS A 113 -3.00 9.60 13.31
N LYS A 114 -1.98 9.76 14.15
CA LYS A 114 -0.76 10.49 13.82
C LYS A 114 -0.02 9.84 12.64
N ALA A 115 0.19 8.53 12.67
CA ALA A 115 0.86 7.81 11.59
C ALA A 115 0.11 7.94 10.25
N TYR A 116 -1.22 7.86 10.25
CA TYR A 116 -2.03 8.09 9.05
C TYR A 116 -1.96 9.54 8.55
N ALA A 117 -1.95 10.53 9.46
CA ALA A 117 -1.80 11.93 9.09
C ALA A 117 -0.43 12.21 8.46
N HIS A 118 0.65 11.64 9.02
CA HIS A 118 1.99 11.72 8.43
C HIS A 118 2.04 11.08 7.05
N ALA A 119 1.51 9.87 6.89
CA ALA A 119 1.47 9.20 5.58
C ALA A 119 0.67 9.99 4.53
N ALA A 120 -0.43 10.65 4.93
CA ALA A 120 -1.19 11.51 4.04
C ALA A 120 -0.43 12.79 3.64
N SER A 121 0.30 13.40 4.59
CA SER A 121 1.15 14.57 4.34
C SER A 121 2.32 14.23 3.41
N ASP A 122 2.99 13.11 3.64
CA ASP A 122 4.12 12.66 2.80
C ASP A 122 3.65 12.36 1.36
N ALA A 123 2.47 11.76 1.21
CA ALA A 123 1.85 11.56 -0.10
C ALA A 123 1.50 12.89 -0.79
N GLN A 124 1.08 13.91 -0.04
CA GLN A 124 0.83 15.25 -0.59
C GLN A 124 2.13 15.94 -1.00
N ALA A 125 3.19 15.84 -0.20
CA ALA A 125 4.51 16.39 -0.53
C ALA A 125 5.11 15.75 -1.79
N GLN A 126 5.05 14.42 -1.92
CA GLN A 126 5.48 13.73 -3.14
C GLN A 126 4.66 14.14 -4.37
N ASN A 127 3.34 14.34 -4.22
CA ASN A 127 2.53 14.85 -5.33
C ASN A 127 2.91 16.28 -5.71
N LEU A 128 3.29 17.13 -4.73
CA LEU A 128 3.75 18.48 -4.99
C LEU A 128 5.08 18.45 -5.75
N GLU A 129 6.05 17.65 -5.32
CA GLU A 129 7.34 17.47 -6.01
C GLU A 129 7.15 16.93 -7.43
N LEU A 130 6.28 15.93 -7.62
CA LEU A 130 5.93 15.41 -8.95
C LEU A 130 5.27 16.46 -9.84
N ARG A 131 4.41 17.31 -9.27
CA ARG A 131 3.76 18.40 -10.00
C ARG A 131 4.76 19.49 -10.38
N GLU A 132 5.64 19.87 -9.47
CA GLU A 132 6.74 20.80 -9.77
C GLU A 132 7.65 20.20 -10.86
N HIS A 133 8.03 18.93 -10.78
CA HIS A 133 8.80 18.29 -11.86
C HIS A 133 8.06 18.27 -13.20
N GLN A 134 6.75 18.01 -13.22
CA GLN A 134 5.95 18.09 -14.45
C GLN A 134 5.85 19.51 -15.01
N GLU A 135 5.81 20.53 -14.16
CA GLU A 135 5.84 21.94 -14.58
C GLU A 135 7.18 22.31 -15.26
N HIS A 136 8.27 21.59 -14.95
CA HIS A 136 9.60 21.76 -15.57
C HIS A 136 9.85 20.80 -16.76
N CYS A 137 8.88 19.95 -17.10
CA CYS A 137 8.92 19.09 -18.26
C CYS A 137 8.07 19.67 -19.39
N THR A 138 8.67 20.05 -20.51
CA THR A 138 7.94 20.53 -21.69
C THR A 138 7.87 19.43 -22.74
N SER A 139 6.65 19.05 -23.15
CA SER A 139 6.45 18.10 -24.26
C SER A 139 6.36 18.85 -25.58
N MET A 140 7.30 18.61 -26.49
CA MET A 140 7.28 19.20 -27.82
C MET A 140 6.93 18.12 -28.87
N PRO A 141 5.87 18.31 -29.67
CA PRO A 141 5.60 17.42 -30.80
C PRO A 141 6.59 17.68 -31.94
N LEU A 142 7.22 16.62 -32.43
CA LEU A 142 8.00 16.61 -33.66
C LEU A 142 7.11 16.25 -34.86
N ALA A 143 7.55 16.64 -36.06
CA ALA A 143 6.97 16.13 -37.30
C ALA A 143 7.07 14.59 -37.32
N ASP A 144 6.04 13.93 -37.88
CA ASP A 144 5.78 12.47 -37.87
C ASP A 144 5.13 11.90 -36.59
N GLY A 145 4.63 12.75 -35.69
CA GLY A 145 3.82 12.31 -34.54
C GLY A 145 4.65 11.76 -33.37
N LEU A 146 5.98 11.93 -33.40
CA LEU A 146 6.83 11.72 -32.23
C LEU A 146 6.65 12.87 -31.23
N VAL A 147 6.49 12.55 -29.95
CA VAL A 147 6.52 13.54 -28.87
C VAL A 147 7.84 13.38 -28.12
N THR A 148 8.60 14.47 -27.97
CA THR A 148 9.78 14.50 -27.11
C THR A 148 9.42 15.22 -25.83
N THR A 149 9.77 14.65 -24.69
CA THR A 149 9.63 15.31 -23.39
C THR A 149 11.03 15.72 -22.94
N ASP A 150 11.26 17.02 -22.82
CA ASP A 150 12.49 17.56 -22.23
C ASP A 150 12.18 18.03 -20.82
N CYS A 151 12.92 17.51 -19.84
CA CYS A 151 12.80 17.86 -18.43
C CYS A 151 14.14 18.47 -18.02
N SER A 152 14.16 19.79 -17.81
CA SER A 152 15.35 20.46 -17.29
C SER A 152 15.39 20.37 -15.76
N PRO A 153 16.56 20.13 -15.14
CA PRO A 153 16.72 20.14 -13.69
C PRO A 153 16.51 21.52 -13.07
#